data_AF-A0AAE6W3R4-F1
#
_entry.id   AF-A0AAE6W3R4-F1
#
_cell.length_a   1.000
_cell.length_b   1.000
_cell.length_c   1.000
_cell.angle_alpha   90.00
_cell.angle_beta   90.00
_cell.angle_gamma   90.00
#
_symmetry.space_group_name_H-M   'P 1'
#
loop_
_entity.id
_entity.type
_entity.pdbx_description
1 polymer ?
#
loop_
_entity_poly.entity_id
_entity_poly.type
_entity_poly.pdbx_seq_one_letter_code
_entity_poly.pdbx_strand_id
1 'polypeptide(L)'
;MLIQASAGFGMLYRLDLTKAAMELLSALIERQEPGGEVNASQAELGARVGLSRNSANTAMALLESRNLVLRPEDRKYRTYYLHPYVASYASQEELEEAIGEAAERIEAGELPEITAPVYETAPPKRQPQPLRAVRAAGDTGRRPVRVSGLLARRRHESAAPGCQRLRRTRSGSSR
;
A
#
# COMPACT_ATOMS: atom_id res chain seq x y z
N MET A 1 -8.05 -6.10 -26.12
CA MET A 1 -8.57 -4.90 -25.43
C MET A 1 -8.81 -5.36 -24.00
N LEU A 2 -8.10 -4.86 -23.00
CA LEU A 2 -8.19 -5.40 -21.63
C LEU A 2 -9.41 -4.78 -20.95
N ILE A 3 -10.41 -5.59 -20.57
CA ILE A 3 -11.66 -5.11 -19.99
C ILE A 3 -11.62 -5.32 -18.47
N GLN A 4 -11.92 -4.26 -17.72
CA GLN A 4 -11.94 -4.26 -16.25
C GLN A 4 -13.38 -4.43 -15.76
N ALA A 5 -13.57 -5.22 -14.70
CA ALA A 5 -14.80 -5.21 -13.92
C ALA A 5 -14.93 -3.86 -13.16
N SER A 6 -15.70 -2.92 -13.70
CA SER A 6 -15.82 -1.56 -13.13
C SER A 6 -16.58 -1.52 -11.79
N ALA A 7 -17.34 -2.56 -11.45
CA ALA A 7 -18.07 -2.68 -10.19
C ALA A 7 -17.13 -2.71 -8.96
N GLY A 8 -15.89 -3.18 -9.10
CA GLY A 8 -14.92 -3.26 -8.00
C GLY A 8 -14.38 -1.90 -7.55
N PHE A 9 -14.16 -0.94 -8.46
CA PHE A 9 -13.50 0.34 -8.12
C PHE A 9 -14.32 1.22 -7.19
N GLY A 10 -15.65 1.27 -7.39
CA GLY A 10 -16.55 2.00 -6.49
C GLY A 10 -16.60 1.40 -5.08
N MET A 11 -16.35 0.09 -4.96
CA MET A 11 -16.25 -0.58 -3.66
C MET A 11 -14.94 -0.30 -2.94
N LEU A 12 -13.81 -0.10 -3.65
CA LEU A 12 -12.49 0.11 -3.03
C LEU A 12 -12.47 1.22 -1.97
N TYR A 13 -13.21 2.31 -2.18
CA TYR A 13 -13.32 3.39 -1.19
C TYR A 13 -13.95 2.92 0.12
N ARG A 14 -14.91 1.99 0.07
CA ARG A 14 -15.54 1.40 1.26
C ARG A 14 -14.64 0.39 1.96
N LEU A 15 -13.58 -0.08 1.30
CA LEU A 15 -12.67 -1.08 1.85
C LEU A 15 -11.60 -0.48 2.75
N ASP A 16 -11.58 0.83 3.02
CA ASP A 16 -10.64 1.46 3.97
C ASP A 16 -9.18 0.97 3.78
N LEU A 17 -8.76 0.89 2.52
CA LEU A 17 -7.44 0.39 2.18
C LEU A 17 -6.39 1.44 2.53
N THR A 18 -5.33 1.01 3.21
CA THR A 18 -4.17 1.88 3.41
C THR A 18 -3.53 2.25 2.07
N LYS A 19 -2.81 3.37 2.02
CA LYS A 19 -2.06 3.76 0.81
C LYS A 19 -1.14 2.64 0.32
N ALA A 20 -0.45 1.95 1.22
CA ALA A 20 0.43 0.83 0.87
C ALA A 20 -0.34 -0.35 0.24
N ALA A 21 -1.54 -0.66 0.75
CA ALA A 21 -2.40 -1.70 0.17
C ALA A 21 -2.93 -1.29 -1.21
N MET A 22 -3.30 -0.02 -1.40
CA MET A 22 -3.69 0.51 -2.70
C MET A 22 -2.55 0.42 -3.73
N GLU A 23 -1.33 0.84 -3.35
CA GLU A 23 -0.19 0.75 -4.26
C GLU A 23 0.17 -0.72 -4.58
N LEU A 24 0.13 -1.59 -3.59
CA LEU A 24 0.36 -3.02 -3.81
C LEU A 24 -0.72 -3.66 -4.70
N LEU A 25 -2.00 -3.27 -4.55
CA LEU A 25 -3.09 -3.70 -5.41
C LEU A 25 -2.87 -3.24 -6.86
N SER A 26 -2.45 -1.98 -7.06
CA SER A 26 -2.07 -1.50 -8.39
C SER A 26 -0.94 -2.34 -9.02
N ALA A 27 0.06 -2.72 -8.23
CA ALA A 27 1.14 -3.58 -8.71
C ALA A 27 0.66 -4.99 -9.10
N LEU A 28 -0.31 -5.56 -8.36
CA LEU A 28 -0.95 -6.82 -8.70
C LEU A 28 -1.74 -6.69 -10.01
N ILE A 29 -2.55 -5.64 -10.15
CA ILE A 29 -3.36 -5.40 -11.36
C ILE A 29 -2.48 -5.25 -12.61
N GLU A 30 -1.32 -4.62 -12.49
CA GLU A 30 -0.33 -4.47 -13.59
C GLU A 30 0.42 -5.76 -13.95
N ARG A 31 0.38 -6.78 -13.08
CA ARG A 31 1.11 -8.05 -13.24
C ARG A 31 0.20 -9.24 -13.52
N GLN A 32 -1.10 -9.08 -13.37
CA GLN A 32 -2.03 -10.16 -13.59
C GLN A 32 -2.03 -10.60 -15.06
N GLU A 33 -2.20 -11.90 -15.26
CA GLU A 33 -2.72 -12.48 -16.49
C GLU A 33 -4.24 -12.29 -16.55
N PRO A 34 -4.87 -12.39 -17.74
CA PRO A 34 -6.32 -12.45 -17.85
C PRO A 34 -6.91 -13.52 -16.91
N GLY A 35 -7.98 -13.18 -16.18
CA GLY A 35 -8.55 -14.03 -15.14
C GLY A 35 -7.93 -13.83 -13.74
N GLY A 36 -6.97 -12.93 -13.59
CA GLY A 36 -6.52 -12.45 -12.27
C GLY A 36 -5.36 -13.22 -11.64
N GLU A 37 -4.75 -14.18 -12.34
CA GLU A 37 -3.57 -14.88 -11.84
C GLU A 37 -2.35 -13.96 -11.82
N VAL A 38 -1.67 -13.86 -10.68
CA VAL A 38 -0.42 -13.11 -10.53
C VAL A 38 0.71 -14.05 -10.13
N ASN A 39 1.64 -14.25 -11.07
CA ASN A 39 2.83 -15.06 -10.89
C ASN A 39 4.04 -14.20 -10.49
N ALA A 40 4.00 -13.66 -9.27
CA ALA A 40 5.07 -12.85 -8.71
C ALA A 40 5.17 -13.03 -7.19
N SER A 41 6.40 -13.00 -6.66
CA SER A 41 6.56 -13.01 -5.22
C SER A 41 6.17 -11.67 -4.60
N GLN A 42 5.68 -11.72 -3.37
CA GLN A 42 5.35 -10.51 -2.60
C GLN A 42 6.53 -9.55 -2.44
N ALA A 43 7.76 -10.07 -2.36
CA ALA A 43 8.96 -9.25 -2.29
C ALA A 43 9.18 -8.45 -3.59
N GLU A 44 8.95 -9.08 -4.76
CA GLU A 44 9.03 -8.40 -6.06
C GLU A 44 7.92 -7.35 -6.20
N LEU A 45 6.69 -7.69 -5.81
CA LEU A 45 5.55 -6.77 -5.82
C LEU A 45 5.79 -5.56 -4.90
N GLY A 46 6.23 -5.79 -3.67
CA GLY A 46 6.53 -4.74 -2.71
C GLY A 46 7.68 -3.84 -3.17
N ALA A 47 8.75 -4.41 -3.72
CA ALA A 47 9.88 -3.64 -4.25
C ALA A 47 9.46 -2.73 -5.43
N ARG A 48 8.54 -3.18 -6.29
CA ARG A 48 8.02 -2.41 -7.43
C ARG A 48 7.38 -1.09 -7.01
N VAL A 49 6.72 -1.07 -5.85
CA VAL A 49 6.06 0.11 -5.28
C VAL A 49 6.85 0.75 -4.14
N GLY A 50 8.12 0.37 -3.94
CA GLY A 50 8.99 0.97 -2.93
C GLY A 50 8.60 0.65 -1.49
N LEU A 51 7.83 -0.41 -1.25
CA LEU A 51 7.45 -0.85 0.09
C LEU A 51 8.55 -1.67 0.75
N SER A 52 8.74 -1.45 2.06
CA SER A 52 9.53 -2.36 2.89
C SER A 52 8.86 -3.73 2.99
N ARG A 53 9.63 -4.77 3.29
CA ARG A 53 9.07 -6.14 3.48
C ARG A 53 7.93 -6.16 4.50
N ASN A 54 8.08 -5.46 5.62
CA ASN A 54 7.03 -5.42 6.65
C ASN A 54 5.78 -4.71 6.15
N SER A 55 5.94 -3.57 5.46
CA SER A 55 4.80 -2.84 4.89
C SER A 55 4.09 -3.65 3.80
N ALA A 56 4.82 -4.38 2.96
CA ALA A 56 4.26 -5.26 1.95
C ALA A 56 3.51 -6.45 2.59
N ASN A 57 4.01 -6.98 3.72
CA ASN A 57 3.33 -8.01 4.50
C ASN A 57 1.98 -7.51 5.05
N THR A 58 1.97 -6.37 5.72
CA THR A 58 0.74 -5.77 6.25
C THR A 58 -0.24 -5.41 5.15
N ALA A 59 0.25 -4.85 4.03
CA ALA A 59 -0.57 -4.52 2.88
C ALA A 59 -1.23 -5.77 2.25
N MET A 60 -0.45 -6.83 2.03
CA MET A 60 -1.00 -8.08 1.47
C MET A 60 -2.01 -8.72 2.41
N ALA A 61 -1.71 -8.80 3.71
CA ALA A 61 -2.64 -9.34 4.70
C ALA A 61 -3.97 -8.55 4.73
N LEU A 62 -3.91 -7.23 4.55
CA LEU A 62 -5.12 -6.41 4.43
C LEU A 62 -5.90 -6.76 3.16
N LEU A 63 -5.25 -6.86 2.00
CA LEU A 63 -5.91 -7.24 0.74
C LEU A 63 -6.54 -8.63 0.80
N GLU A 64 -5.87 -9.60 1.43
CA GLU A 64 -6.38 -10.94 1.71
C GLU A 64 -7.59 -10.87 2.65
N SER A 65 -7.52 -10.10 3.75
CA SER A 65 -8.64 -9.96 4.69
C SER A 65 -9.90 -9.32 4.09
N ARG A 66 -9.77 -8.60 2.97
CA ARG A 66 -10.89 -7.99 2.25
C ARG A 66 -11.35 -8.82 1.06
N ASN A 67 -10.79 -10.02 0.89
CA ASN A 67 -11.05 -10.93 -0.22
C ASN A 67 -10.81 -10.29 -1.60
N LEU A 68 -9.87 -9.35 -1.68
CA LEU A 68 -9.42 -8.78 -2.96
C LEU A 68 -8.35 -9.65 -3.61
N VAL A 69 -7.53 -10.27 -2.76
CA VAL A 69 -6.51 -11.24 -3.14
C VAL A 69 -6.87 -12.55 -2.48
N LEU A 70 -6.98 -13.59 -3.31
CA LEU A 70 -7.25 -14.96 -2.93
C LEU A 70 -5.94 -15.73 -3.01
N ARG A 71 -5.71 -16.57 -1.99
CA ARG A 71 -4.52 -17.38 -1.91
C ARG A 71 -4.93 -18.85 -1.96
N PRO A 72 -4.47 -19.61 -2.98
CA PRO A 72 -4.84 -21.02 -3.10
C PRO A 72 -4.20 -21.81 -1.95
N GLU A 73 -4.99 -22.66 -1.30
CA GLU A 73 -4.52 -23.50 -0.19
C GLU A 73 -3.53 -24.57 -0.67
N ASP A 74 -3.75 -25.09 -1.88
CA ASP A 74 -3.04 -26.26 -2.43
C ASP A 74 -1.93 -25.95 -3.45
N ARG A 75 -1.72 -24.69 -3.84
CA ARG A 75 -0.73 -24.35 -4.89
C ARG A 75 0.63 -23.91 -4.34
N LYS A 76 1.66 -24.21 -5.15
CA LYS A 76 3.07 -23.83 -4.92
C LYS A 76 3.18 -22.36 -4.51
N TYR A 77 4.11 -22.12 -3.59
CA TYR A 77 4.53 -20.79 -3.16
C TYR A 77 4.60 -19.78 -4.32
N ARG A 78 4.02 -18.58 -4.12
CA ARG A 78 4.14 -17.35 -4.94
C ARG A 78 3.09 -17.10 -6.04
N THR A 79 1.97 -17.82 -6.06
CA THR A 79 0.83 -17.44 -6.93
C THR A 79 -0.28 -16.81 -6.10
N TYR A 80 -0.73 -15.64 -6.54
CA TYR A 80 -1.90 -14.94 -6.00
C TYR A 80 -2.99 -14.90 -7.07
N TYR A 81 -4.26 -14.93 -6.66
CA TYR A 81 -5.38 -14.69 -7.56
C TYR A 81 -6.10 -13.42 -7.13
N LEU A 82 -6.41 -12.53 -8.07
CA LEU A 82 -7.34 -11.43 -7.81
C LEU A 82 -8.77 -11.97 -7.81
N HIS A 83 -9.62 -11.37 -6.98
CA HIS A 83 -11.04 -11.68 -6.98
C HIS A 83 -11.64 -11.41 -8.39
N PRO A 84 -12.55 -12.25 -8.91
CA PRO A 84 -13.13 -12.08 -10.25
C PRO A 84 -13.69 -10.67 -10.54
N TYR A 85 -14.40 -10.07 -9.57
CA TYR A 85 -14.88 -8.68 -9.66
C TYR A 85 -13.81 -7.57 -9.67
N VAL A 86 -12.52 -7.93 -9.55
CA VAL A 86 -11.37 -7.01 -9.54
C VAL A 86 -10.38 -7.35 -10.66
N ALA A 87 -10.36 -8.61 -11.10
CA ALA A 87 -9.52 -9.10 -12.17
C ALA A 87 -9.83 -8.42 -13.52
N SER A 88 -8.88 -8.53 -14.44
CA SER A 88 -9.02 -8.10 -15.83
C SER A 88 -9.18 -9.31 -16.75
N TYR A 89 -9.88 -9.11 -17.86
CA TYR A 89 -10.20 -10.17 -18.83
C TYR A 89 -9.83 -9.75 -20.25
N ALA A 90 -9.59 -10.72 -21.13
CA ALA A 90 -9.14 -10.47 -22.49
C ALA A 90 -10.31 -10.09 -23.42
N SER A 91 -11.52 -10.56 -23.12
CA SER A 91 -12.76 -10.21 -23.81
C SER A 91 -13.90 -9.88 -22.85
N GLN A 92 -15.00 -9.37 -23.42
CA GLN A 92 -16.22 -9.12 -22.67
C GLN A 92 -16.94 -10.43 -22.33
N GLU A 93 -16.92 -11.42 -23.23
CA GLU A 93 -17.54 -12.72 -22.95
C GLU A 93 -16.86 -13.41 -21.75
N GLU A 94 -15.52 -13.39 -21.69
CA GLU A 94 -14.77 -13.93 -20.55
C GLU A 94 -15.11 -13.24 -19.23
N LEU A 95 -15.31 -11.92 -19.26
CA LEU A 95 -15.72 -11.14 -18.09
C LEU A 95 -17.13 -11.57 -17.62
N GLU A 96 -18.09 -11.68 -18.54
CA GLU A 96 -19.47 -12.04 -18.23
C GLU A 96 -19.56 -13.46 -17.67
N GLU A 97 -18.86 -14.41 -18.28
CA GLU A 97 -18.75 -15.79 -17.81
C GLU A 97 -18.15 -15.85 -16.41
N ALA A 98 -17.02 -15.18 -16.19
CA ALA A 98 -16.34 -15.20 -14.89
C ALA A 98 -17.15 -14.50 -13.79
N ILE A 99 -17.91 -13.45 -14.11
CA ILE A 99 -18.83 -12.80 -13.17
C ILE A 99 -19.98 -13.75 -12.79
N GLY A 100 -20.55 -14.46 -13.77
CA GLY A 100 -21.60 -15.44 -13.55
C GLY A 100 -21.12 -16.59 -12.66
N GLU A 101 -19.99 -17.21 -13.00
CA GLU A 101 -19.38 -18.28 -12.21
C GLU A 101 -19.05 -17.80 -10.78
N ALA A 102 -18.50 -16.59 -10.64
CA ALA A 102 -18.18 -16.03 -9.33
C ALA A 102 -19.43 -15.85 -8.46
N ALA A 103 -20.55 -15.41 -9.04
CA ALA A 103 -21.82 -15.28 -8.32
C ALA A 103 -22.32 -16.64 -7.82
N GLU A 104 -22.33 -17.67 -8.69
CA GLU A 104 -22.73 -19.03 -8.32
C GLU A 104 -21.83 -19.60 -7.21
N ARG A 105 -20.52 -19.40 -7.30
CA ARG A 105 -19.56 -19.86 -6.29
C ARG A 105 -19.67 -19.11 -4.97
N ILE A 106 -20.03 -17.83 -4.99
CA ILE A 106 -20.35 -17.07 -3.78
C ILE A 106 -21.60 -17.65 -3.11
N GLU A 107 -22.66 -17.90 -3.87
CA GLU A 107 -23.89 -18.51 -3.36
C GLU A 107 -23.66 -19.91 -2.79
N ALA A 108 -22.77 -20.69 -3.42
CA ALA A 108 -22.35 -21.99 -2.93
C ALA A 108 -21.39 -21.94 -1.72
N GLY A 109 -20.87 -20.76 -1.37
CA GLY A 109 -19.90 -20.57 -0.28
C GLY A 109 -18.47 -21.00 -0.62
N GLU A 110 -18.15 -21.21 -1.90
CA GLU A 110 -16.84 -21.63 -2.41
C GLU A 110 -15.90 -20.46 -2.74
N LEU A 111 -16.47 -19.26 -2.93
CA LEU A 111 -15.75 -18.01 -3.15
C LEU A 111 -16.20 -16.99 -2.11
N PRO A 112 -15.29 -16.39 -1.32
CA PRO A 112 -15.69 -15.41 -0.33
C PRO A 112 -16.03 -14.05 -0.97
N GLU A 113 -17.08 -13.39 -0.48
CA GLU A 113 -17.45 -12.04 -0.92
C GLU A 113 -16.42 -10.97 -0.53
N ILE A 114 -16.27 -9.94 -1.37
CA ILE A 114 -15.46 -8.76 -1.06
C ILE A 114 -15.99 -8.09 0.21
N THR A 115 -15.15 -8.04 1.25
CA THR A 115 -15.59 -7.62 2.59
C THR A 115 -15.20 -6.18 2.89
N ALA A 116 -16.19 -5.32 3.14
CA ALA A 116 -15.98 -4.00 3.71
C ALA A 116 -15.85 -4.07 5.24
N PRO A 117 -15.12 -3.14 5.88
CA PRO A 117 -15.04 -3.12 7.33
C PRO A 117 -16.40 -2.72 7.90
N VAL A 118 -16.93 -3.56 8.80
CA VAL A 118 -18.16 -3.24 9.53
C VAL A 118 -17.79 -2.25 10.64
N TYR A 119 -18.27 -1.02 10.55
CA TYR A 119 -18.16 -0.08 11.67
C TYR A 119 -19.19 -0.48 12.74
N GLU A 120 -18.80 -1.33 13.67
CA GLU A 120 -19.66 -1.72 14.81
C GLU A 120 -19.74 -0.63 15.89
N THR A 121 -18.78 0.28 15.94
CA THR A 121 -18.73 1.28 17.01
C THR A 121 -19.68 2.42 16.70
N ALA A 122 -20.84 2.42 17.37
CA ALA A 122 -21.71 3.59 17.41
C ALA A 122 -20.87 4.84 17.79
N PRO A 123 -21.08 5.99 17.12
CA PRO A 123 -20.31 7.20 17.41
C PRO A 123 -20.31 7.46 18.92
N PRO A 124 -19.16 7.78 19.54
CA PRO A 124 -19.13 8.07 20.97
C PRO A 124 -20.18 9.11 21.28
N LYS A 125 -21.14 8.78 22.17
CA LYS A 125 -22.21 9.70 22.57
C LYS A 125 -21.53 11.02 22.97
N ARG A 126 -21.92 12.12 22.32
CA ARG A 126 -21.45 13.48 22.66
C ARG A 126 -21.62 13.67 24.16
N GLN A 127 -20.54 13.55 24.92
CA GLN A 127 -20.54 14.04 26.29
C GLN A 127 -20.65 15.58 26.17
N PRO A 128 -21.61 16.22 26.87
CA PRO A 128 -21.68 17.67 26.92
C PRO A 128 -20.53 18.17 27.81
N GLN A 129 -19.29 18.05 27.34
CA GLN A 129 -18.22 18.87 27.89
C GLN A 129 -18.43 20.28 27.35
N PRO A 130 -18.68 21.28 28.21
CA PRO A 130 -18.75 22.65 27.74
C PRO A 130 -17.40 22.99 27.11
N LEU A 131 -17.42 23.33 25.82
CA LEU A 131 -16.24 23.83 25.12
C LEU A 131 -15.71 25.01 25.91
N ARG A 132 -14.58 24.81 26.60
CA ARG A 132 -13.96 25.86 27.40
C ARG A 132 -13.35 26.84 26.41
N ALA A 133 -14.06 27.95 26.18
CA ALA A 133 -13.56 29.04 25.36
C ALA A 133 -12.19 29.46 25.88
N VAL A 134 -11.16 29.29 25.06
CA VAL A 134 -9.86 29.90 25.30
C VAL A 134 -10.07 31.40 25.12
N ARG A 135 -10.22 32.13 26.21
CA ARG A 135 -10.16 33.60 26.17
C ARG A 135 -8.77 33.97 25.66
N ALA A 136 -8.72 34.52 24.46
CA ALA A 136 -7.58 35.29 23.99
C ALA A 136 -7.42 36.47 24.97
N ALA A 137 -6.48 36.33 25.91
CA ALA A 137 -6.01 37.46 26.69
C ALA A 137 -5.15 38.32 25.76
N GLY A 138 -5.80 39.31 25.15
CA GLY A 138 -5.13 40.42 24.53
C GLY A 138 -4.42 41.27 25.60
N ASP A 139 -3.13 41.42 25.37
CA ASP A 139 -2.33 42.64 25.58
C ASP A 139 -2.12 43.17 27.01
N THR A 140 -0.86 43.13 27.47
CA THR A 140 -0.10 44.30 27.98
C THR A 140 1.27 43.85 28.47
N GLY A 141 2.34 44.14 27.71
CA GLY A 141 3.69 43.82 28.18
C GLY A 141 4.82 43.98 27.18
N ARG A 142 4.88 45.12 26.49
CA ARG A 142 5.99 45.52 25.61
C ARG A 142 7.32 45.48 26.39
N ARG A 143 8.20 44.52 26.08
CA ARG A 143 9.64 44.60 26.36
C ARG A 143 10.41 44.28 25.07
N PRO A 144 11.30 45.18 24.61
CA PRO A 144 12.06 44.93 23.38
C PRO A 144 13.11 43.84 23.61
N VAL A 145 13.15 42.87 22.70
CA VAL A 145 14.21 41.87 22.62
C VAL A 145 15.49 42.60 22.20
N ARG A 146 16.50 42.64 23.08
CA ARG A 146 17.85 43.08 22.73
C ARG A 146 18.46 42.09 21.74
N VAL A 147 18.67 42.54 20.50
CA VAL A 147 19.57 41.88 19.55
C VAL A 147 20.99 42.30 19.91
N SER A 148 21.67 41.50 20.73
CA SER A 148 23.11 41.62 20.93
C SER A 148 23.81 40.65 19.98
N GLY A 149 24.37 41.21 18.92
CA GLY A 149 25.36 40.51 18.11
C GLY A 149 26.65 40.31 18.89
N LEU A 150 27.32 39.19 18.62
CA LEU A 150 28.75 39.08 18.85
C LEU A 150 29.40 38.34 17.69
N LEU A 151 30.16 39.10 16.90
CA LEU A 151 31.20 38.60 16.01
C LEU A 151 32.36 38.03 16.83
N ALA A 152 32.90 36.90 16.39
CA ALA A 152 34.35 36.63 16.29
C ALA A 152 34.51 35.36 15.42
N ARG A 153 35.03 35.43 14.18
CA ARG A 153 36.47 35.31 13.79
C ARG A 153 37.14 34.07 14.40
N ARG A 154 37.96 33.26 13.73
CA ARG A 154 38.44 33.04 12.35
C ARG A 154 39.46 31.88 12.50
N ARG A 155 39.65 31.09 11.43
CA ARG A 155 40.92 30.39 11.04
C ARG A 155 41.35 29.20 11.94
N HIS A 156 42.03 28.13 11.50
CA HIS A 156 42.76 27.78 10.27
C HIS A 156 42.86 26.22 10.17
N GLU A 157 42.96 25.71 8.94
CA GLU A 157 43.70 24.52 8.44
C GLU A 157 43.85 23.23 9.28
N SER A 158 43.58 22.06 8.68
CA SER A 158 44.59 21.35 7.87
C SER A 158 44.13 19.94 7.39
N ALA A 159 44.48 19.65 6.13
CA ALA A 159 44.86 18.36 5.52
C ALA A 159 43.92 17.12 5.49
N ALA A 160 43.64 16.71 4.25
CA ALA A 160 43.07 15.45 3.72
C ALA A 160 44.06 14.25 3.84
N PRO A 161 43.92 13.12 3.09
CA PRO A 161 42.78 12.44 2.44
C PRO A 161 42.73 10.92 2.76
N GLY A 162 41.70 10.21 2.27
CA GLY A 162 41.90 8.83 1.82
C GLY A 162 40.78 7.85 2.11
N CYS A 163 39.95 7.57 1.10
CA CYS A 163 39.53 6.21 0.74
C CYS A 163 38.68 6.30 -0.53
N GLN A 164 39.36 6.37 -1.68
CA GLN A 164 38.72 6.11 -2.96
C GLN A 164 38.64 4.62 -3.23
N ARG A 165 37.49 4.30 -3.82
CA ARG A 165 36.91 3.04 -4.22
C ARG A 165 37.43 2.63 -5.61
N LEU A 166 37.96 1.41 -5.76
CA LEU A 166 38.15 0.68 -7.03
C LEU A 166 37.89 -0.81 -6.74
N ARG A 167 36.70 -1.38 -6.99
CA ARG A 167 36.17 -2.02 -8.23
C ARG A 167 37.14 -2.94 -9.00
N ARG A 168 36.69 -4.21 -9.13
CA ARG A 168 36.90 -5.21 -10.22
C ARG A 168 38.31 -5.86 -10.25
N THR A 169 38.52 -7.15 -10.56
CA THR A 169 37.73 -8.21 -11.20
C THR A 169 38.39 -9.58 -10.96
N ARG A 170 37.60 -10.65 -11.04
CA ARG A 170 38.04 -12.06 -11.13
C ARG A 170 38.97 -12.28 -12.33
N SER A 171 40.02 -13.08 -12.13
CA SER A 171 40.65 -13.89 -13.16
C SER A 171 41.11 -15.22 -12.53
N GLY A 172 40.20 -16.20 -12.50
CA GLY A 172 40.56 -17.60 -12.34
C GLY A 172 40.86 -18.15 -13.73
N SER A 173 42.12 -18.49 -13.97
CA SER A 173 42.58 -19.15 -15.19
C SER A 173 42.70 -20.64 -14.90
N SER A 174 41.87 -21.44 -15.56
CA SER A 174 42.04 -22.88 -15.69
C SER A 174 42.88 -23.17 -16.94
N ARG A 175 44.00 -23.87 -16.76
CA ARG A 175 44.46 -25.02 -17.56
C ARG A 175 45.80 -25.51 -17.01
#